data_AF-A0A660MLF6-F1
#
_entry.id   AF-A0A660MLF6-F1
#
_cell.length_a   1.000
_cell.length_b   1.000
_cell.length_c   1.000
_cell.angle_alpha   90.00
_cell.angle_beta   90.00
_cell.angle_gamma   90.00
#
_symmetry.space_group_name_H-M   'P 1'
#
loop_
_entity.id
_entity.type
_entity.pdbx_description
1 polymer ?
#
loop_
_entity_poly.entity_id
_entity_poly.type
_entity_poly.pdbx_seq_one_letter_code
_entity_poly.pdbx_strand_id
1 'polypeptide(L)'
;MTATAQLSAILAANAAAGYPDLDRSPAAQQERARHQAYLARKNRIEGLPPPDAFEAQLIRHLVVGDISPAQYITLIRLHSPS
;
A
#
# COMPACT_ATOMS: atom_id res chain seq x y z
N MET A 1 -2.68 -14.64 12.96
CA MET A 1 -3.49 -13.82 12.04
C MET A 1 -2.63 -13.55 10.81
N THR A 2 -3.08 -13.87 9.60
CA THR A 2 -2.27 -13.71 8.37
C THR A 2 -2.31 -12.27 7.87
N ALA A 3 -1.30 -11.85 7.10
CA ALA A 3 -1.25 -10.51 6.50
C ALA A 3 -2.47 -10.24 5.59
N THR A 4 -2.93 -11.26 4.85
CA THR A 4 -4.15 -11.18 4.04
C THR A 4 -5.40 -10.94 4.88
N ALA A 5 -5.59 -11.71 5.97
CA ALA A 5 -6.72 -11.51 6.86
C ALA A 5 -6.70 -10.11 7.50
N GLN A 6 -5.50 -9.63 7.88
CA GLN A 6 -5.32 -8.30 8.42
C GLN A 6 -5.64 -7.20 7.39
N LEU A 7 -5.25 -7.37 6.12
CA LEU A 7 -5.61 -6.46 5.04
C LEU A 7 -7.14 -6.36 4.90
N SER A 8 -7.84 -7.50 4.82
CA SER A 8 -9.31 -7.50 4.71
C SER A 8 -9.98 -6.77 5.87
N ALA A 9 -9.50 -6.98 7.10
CA ALA A 9 -10.03 -6.29 8.28
C ALA A 9 -9.79 -4.77 8.23
N ILE A 10 -8.60 -4.34 7.81
CA ILE A 10 -8.26 -2.91 7.66
C ILE A 10 -9.14 -2.26 6.59
N LEU A 11 -9.32 -2.91 5.44
CA LEU A 11 -10.15 -2.38 4.36
C LEU A 11 -11.60 -2.17 4.82
N ALA A 12 -12.17 -3.16 5.53
CA ALA A 12 -13.51 -3.05 6.08
C ALA A 12 -13.63 -1.92 7.11
N ALA A 13 -12.65 -1.79 8.02
CA ALA A 13 -12.63 -0.73 9.03
C ALA A 13 -12.49 0.66 8.40
N ASN A 14 -11.59 0.82 7.43
CA ASN A 14 -11.36 2.10 6.75
C ASN A 14 -12.57 2.53 5.93
N ALA A 15 -13.25 1.59 5.27
CA ALA A 15 -14.50 1.85 4.55
C ALA A 15 -15.61 2.30 5.51
N ALA A 16 -15.77 1.63 6.66
CA ALA A 16 -16.78 1.97 7.65
C ALA A 16 -16.53 3.34 8.31
N ALA A 17 -15.26 3.70 8.53
CA ALA A 17 -14.88 4.98 9.13
C ALA A 17 -14.90 6.16 8.15
N GLY A 18 -15.07 5.92 6.84
CA GLY A 18 -14.95 6.94 5.79
C GLY A 18 -13.52 7.47 5.56
N TYR A 19 -12.63 7.27 6.54
CA TYR A 19 -11.21 7.65 6.56
C TYR A 19 -10.96 9.09 6.07
N PRO A 20 -11.41 10.10 6.85
CA PRO A 20 -11.45 11.49 6.41
C PRO A 20 -10.07 12.08 6.09
N ASP A 21 -9.00 11.52 6.67
CA ASP A 21 -7.64 12.04 6.52
C ASP A 21 -6.92 11.53 5.26
N LEU A 22 -7.50 10.58 4.52
CA LEU A 22 -6.93 10.17 3.23
C LEU A 22 -7.60 10.92 2.08
N ASP A 23 -6.82 11.80 1.46
CA ASP A 23 -7.20 12.43 0.20
C ASP A 23 -7.29 11.37 -0.91
N ARG A 24 -8.51 11.01 -1.30
CA ARG A 24 -8.81 10.08 -2.40
C ARG A 24 -9.05 10.79 -3.74
N SER A 25 -8.76 12.09 -3.84
CA SER A 25 -8.91 12.83 -5.09
C SER A 25 -8.07 12.22 -6.21
N PRO A 26 -8.49 12.35 -7.48
CA PRO A 26 -7.71 11.88 -8.61
C PRO A 26 -6.27 12.42 -8.64
N ALA A 27 -6.06 13.66 -8.17
CA ALA A 27 -4.74 14.28 -8.06
C ALA A 27 -3.85 13.56 -7.04
N ALA A 28 -4.37 13.28 -5.84
CA ALA A 28 -3.62 12.56 -4.82
C ALA A 28 -3.31 11.11 -5.22
N GLN A 29 -4.24 10.45 -5.92
CA GLN A 29 -4.01 9.10 -6.47
C GLN A 29 -2.91 9.12 -7.54
N GLN A 30 -2.96 10.10 -8.47
CA GLN A 30 -1.95 10.25 -9.51
C GLN A 30 -0.57 10.52 -8.93
N GLU A 31 -0.47 11.37 -7.91
CA GLU A 31 0.81 11.67 -7.25
C GLU A 31 1.39 10.44 -6.56
N ARG A 32 0.55 9.68 -5.83
CA ARG A 32 0.97 8.41 -5.24
C ARG A 32 1.40 7.39 -6.30
N ALA A 33 0.70 7.30 -7.43
CA ALA A 33 1.08 6.43 -8.54
C ALA A 33 2.44 6.80 -9.14
N ARG A 34 2.70 8.10 -9.36
CA ARG A 34 3.99 8.61 -9.83
C ARG A 34 5.11 8.29 -8.84
N HIS A 35 4.86 8.50 -7.55
CA HIS A 35 5.83 8.19 -6.50
C HIS A 35 6.16 6.69 -6.47
N GLN A 36 5.16 5.81 -6.57
CA GLN A 36 5.39 4.35 -6.63
C GLN A 36 6.17 3.93 -7.88
N ALA A 37 5.89 4.54 -9.04
CA ALA A 37 6.67 4.29 -10.26
C ALA A 37 8.13 4.75 -10.11
N TYR A 38 8.37 5.89 -9.47
CA TYR A 38 9.71 6.36 -9.15
C TYR A 38 10.46 5.38 -8.23
N LEU A 39 9.82 4.92 -7.14
CA LEU A 39 10.41 3.95 -6.22
C LEU A 39 10.73 2.62 -6.91
N ALA A 40 9.82 2.11 -7.75
CA ALA A 40 10.05 0.89 -8.51
C ALA A 40 11.26 1.03 -9.46
N ARG A 41 11.40 2.18 -10.14
CA ARG A 41 12.57 2.47 -10.98
C ARG A 41 13.85 2.54 -10.15
N LYS A 42 13.83 3.25 -9.02
CA LYS A 42 14.98 3.37 -8.11
C LYS A 42 15.42 2.00 -7.60
N ASN A 43 14.49 1.19 -7.10
CA ASN A 43 14.77 -0.15 -6.57
C ASN A 43 15.39 -1.06 -7.63
N ARG A 44 14.93 -0.98 -8.88
CA ARG A 44 15.54 -1.71 -10.00
C ARG A 44 16.99 -1.30 -10.25
N ILE A 45 17.32 0.00 -10.15
CA ILE A 45 18.69 0.50 -10.30
C ILE A 45 19.59 -0.07 -9.18
N GLU A 46 19.06 -0.20 -7.96
CA GLU A 46 19.75 -0.80 -6.81
C GLU A 46 19.79 -2.35 -6.83
N GLY A 47 19.27 -2.99 -7.88
CA GLY A 47 19.23 -4.46 -7.99
C GLY A 47 18.23 -5.14 -7.04
N LEU A 48 17.31 -4.40 -6.42
CA LEU A 48 16.26 -4.97 -5.58
C LEU A 48 15.21 -5.70 -6.43
N PRO A 49 14.68 -6.84 -5.95
CA PRO A 49 13.64 -7.56 -6.67
C PRO A 49 12.37 -6.73 -6.80
N PRO A 50 11.54 -6.97 -7.82
CA PRO A 50 10.22 -6.37 -7.91
C PRO A 50 9.34 -6.86 -6.74
N PRO A 51 8.29 -6.10 -6.39
CA PRO A 51 7.29 -6.53 -5.41
C PRO A 51 6.70 -7.89 -5.74
N ASP A 52 6.45 -8.70 -4.72
CA ASP A 52 5.66 -9.92 -4.87
C ASP A 52 4.17 -9.60 -5.08
N ALA A 53 3.35 -10.64 -5.24
CA ALA A 53 1.91 -10.48 -5.50
C ALA A 53 1.16 -9.73 -4.38
N PHE A 54 1.56 -9.96 -3.12
CA PHE A 54 0.92 -9.34 -1.96
C PHE A 54 1.37 -7.89 -1.80
N GLU A 55 2.66 -7.60 -1.91
CA GLU A 55 3.18 -6.23 -1.88
C GLU A 55 2.59 -5.41 -3.04
N ALA A 56 2.49 -5.98 -4.25
CA ALA A 56 1.82 -5.32 -5.37
C ALA A 56 0.34 -5.02 -5.10
N GLN A 57 -0.36 -5.88 -4.34
CA GLN A 57 -1.72 -5.61 -3.88
C GLN A 57 -1.77 -4.45 -2.89
N LEU A 58 -0.85 -4.41 -1.93
CA LEU A 58 -0.75 -3.31 -0.96
C LEU A 58 -0.46 -1.97 -1.64
N ILE A 59 0.44 -1.96 -2.63
CA ILE A 59 0.74 -0.76 -3.43
C ILE A 59 -0.52 -0.24 -4.13
N ARG A 60 -1.37 -1.11 -4.71
CA ARG A 60 -2.64 -0.68 -5.33
C ARG A 60 -3.56 0.00 -4.33
N HIS A 61 -3.77 -0.60 -3.16
CA HIS A 61 -4.60 -0.01 -2.09
C HIS A 61 -4.02 1.30 -1.56
N LEU A 62 -2.70 1.40 -1.44
CA LEU A 62 -2.01 2.62 -1.06
C LEU A 62 -2.19 3.74 -2.09
N VAL A 63 -2.17 3.42 -3.40
CA VAL A 63 -2.34 4.39 -4.49
C VAL A 63 -3.76 4.93 -4.57
N VAL A 64 -4.78 4.09 -4.40
CA VAL A 64 -6.18 4.55 -4.43
C VAL A 64 -6.62 5.19 -3.12
N GLY A 65 -5.92 4.87 -2.02
CA GLY A 65 -6.19 5.45 -0.70
C GLY A 65 -7.15 4.62 0.14
N ASP A 66 -7.09 3.30 -0.04
CA ASP A 66 -7.80 2.35 0.81
C ASP A 66 -7.02 2.08 2.10
N ILE A 67 -5.70 2.29 2.10
CA ILE A 67 -4.82 2.15 3.27
C ILE A 67 -3.84 3.31 3.38
N SER A 68 -3.41 3.62 4.60
CA SER A 68 -2.37 4.61 4.87
C SER A 68 -0.95 4.03 4.70
N PRO A 69 0.09 4.88 4.56
CA PRO A 69 1.48 4.42 4.59
C PRO A 69 1.85 3.63 5.86
N ALA A 70 1.28 3.99 7.02
CA ALA A 70 1.53 3.27 8.26
C ALA A 70 0.91 1.85 8.25
N GLN A 71 -0.29 1.72 7.70
CA GLN A 71 -0.94 0.42 7.50
C GLN A 71 -0.17 -0.44 6.49
N TYR A 72 0.33 0.16 5.39
CA TYR A 72 1.22 -0.49 4.43
C TYR A 72 2.45 -1.11 5.11
N ILE A 73 3.20 -0.32 5.90
CA ILE A 73 4.41 -0.78 6.59
C ILE A 73 4.09 -1.92 7.56
N THR A 74 2.96 -1.81 8.27
CA THR A 74 2.51 -2.83 9.23
C THR A 74 2.21 -4.15 8.52
N LEU A 75 1.49 -4.11 7.38
CA LEU A 75 1.13 -5.28 6.59
C LEU A 75 2.34 -5.93 5.92
N ILE A 76 3.30 -5.14 5.42
CA ILE A 76 4.55 -5.66 4.84
C ILE A 76 5.38 -6.40 5.89
N ARG A 77 5.55 -5.84 7.09
CA ARG A 77 6.29 -6.52 8.18
C ARG A 77 5.63 -7.82 8.63
N LEU A 78 4.30 -7.87 8.61
CA LEU A 78 3.55 -9.07 8.94
C LEU A 78 3.66 -10.15 7.85
N HIS A 79 3.78 -9.75 6.58
CA HIS A 79 3.90 -10.67 5.43
C HIS A 79 5.32 -11.22 5.27
N SER A 80 6.33 -10.36 5.48
CA SER A 80 7.75 -10.73 5.41
C SER A 80 8.40 -10.50 6.78
N PRO A 81 8.14 -11.38 7.77
CA PRO A 81 8.79 -11.28 9.06
C PRO A 81 10.30 -11.45 8.84
N SER A 82 11.05 -10.42 9.22
CA SER A 82 12.51 -10.43 9.18
C SER A 82 13.08 -11.43 10.17
#